data_AF-A0A442F8E6-F1
#
_entry.id   AF-A0A442F8E6-F1
#
_cell.length_a   1.000
_cell.length_b   1.000
_cell.length_c   1.000
_cell.angle_alpha   90.00
_cell.angle_beta   90.00
_cell.angle_gamma   90.00
#
_symmetry.space_group_name_H-M   'P 1'
#
loop_
_entity.id
_entity.type
_entity.pdbx_description
1 polymer ?
#
loop_
_entity_poly.entity_id
_entity_poly.type
_entity_poly.pdbx_seq_one_letter_code
_entity_poly.pdbx_strand_id
1 'polypeptide(L)'
;MATRPISAEDHDRIAEAIRTAELKTDGEIYCVVARASEGYFFPAAFTTTIGLFIASLAVAYGLEGLWLTIRLPHFVLAQLLALASVFALLWFLPALRIHFVPRRLRYQAAHANAVKQFLARNVHRTQARTGVLIFVSIAERYAEVVADSGIDAKVGQHVWDGVVRDLTKHAGDNRLADGFVKGVESVGAVLAEHFPVTEGDTNELEDHLVEI
;
A
#
# COMPACT_ATOMS: atom_id res chain seq x y z
N MET A 1 -7.46 8.66 -2.77
CA MET A 1 -6.65 9.55 -3.62
C MET A 1 -7.04 9.22 -5.03
N ALA A 2 -7.51 10.19 -5.82
CA ALA A 2 -7.57 9.99 -7.26
C ALA A 2 -6.18 10.37 -7.78
N THR A 3 -5.25 9.42 -7.81
CA THR A 3 -3.97 9.64 -8.47
C THR A 3 -4.21 9.66 -9.97
N ARG A 4 -3.64 10.64 -10.65
CA ARG A 4 -3.56 10.70 -12.11
C ARG A 4 -2.91 9.39 -12.57
N PRO A 5 -3.46 8.72 -13.60
CA PRO A 5 -2.81 7.56 -14.19
C PRO A 5 -1.39 7.92 -14.60
N ILE A 6 -0.43 7.04 -14.30
CA ILE A 6 0.96 7.22 -14.70
C ILE A 6 1.00 7.12 -16.23
N SER A 7 1.51 8.16 -16.89
CA SER A 7 1.56 8.20 -18.34
C SER A 7 2.73 7.38 -18.88
N ALA A 8 2.72 7.06 -20.19
CA ALA A 8 3.86 6.38 -20.81
C ALA A 8 5.17 7.17 -20.64
N GLU A 9 5.11 8.50 -20.74
CA GLU A 9 6.24 9.39 -20.47
C GLU A 9 6.73 9.28 -19.02
N ASP A 10 5.82 9.15 -18.05
CA ASP A 10 6.19 8.95 -16.66
C ASP A 10 6.85 7.58 -16.42
N HIS A 11 6.38 6.53 -17.11
CA HIS A 11 7.01 5.21 -17.09
C HIS A 11 8.44 5.28 -17.63
N ASP A 12 8.65 5.94 -18.77
CA ASP A 12 9.97 6.12 -19.38
C ASP A 12 10.93 6.90 -18.45
N ARG A 13 10.41 7.95 -17.78
CA ARG A 13 11.18 8.73 -16.81
C ARG A 13 11.63 7.90 -15.61
N ILE A 14 10.77 7.03 -15.09
CA ILE A 14 11.10 6.16 -13.96
C ILE A 14 12.09 5.08 -14.40
N ALA A 15 11.88 4.47 -15.58
CA ALA A 15 12.81 3.49 -16.16
C ALA A 15 14.21 4.08 -16.40
N GLU A 16 14.30 5.33 -16.87
CA GLU A 16 15.58 6.03 -17.01
C GLU A 16 16.25 6.31 -15.67
N ALA A 17 15.46 6.68 -14.65
CA ALA A 17 15.99 6.89 -13.30
C ALA A 17 16.54 5.59 -12.69
N ILE A 18 15.85 4.45 -12.89
CA ILE A 18 16.29 3.12 -12.45
C ILE A 18 17.62 2.78 -13.10
N ARG A 19 17.69 2.83 -14.44
CA ARG A 19 18.94 2.59 -15.20
C ARG A 19 20.09 3.48 -14.74
N THR A 20 19.82 4.77 -14.54
CA THR A 20 20.85 5.72 -14.10
C THR A 20 21.37 5.43 -12.70
N ALA A 21 20.51 4.90 -11.82
CA ALA A 21 20.88 4.49 -10.48
C ALA A 21 21.73 3.19 -10.51
N GLU A 22 21.27 2.17 -11.22
CA GLU A 22 21.90 0.85 -11.32
C GLU A 22 23.28 0.91 -12.00
N LEU A 23 23.52 1.85 -12.93
CA LEU A 23 24.86 2.07 -13.50
C LEU A 23 25.94 2.43 -12.47
N LYS A 24 25.56 2.75 -11.22
CA LYS A 24 26.48 3.17 -10.15
C LYS A 24 26.63 2.13 -9.04
N THR A 25 25.88 1.02 -9.09
CA THR A 25 25.79 0.06 -8.00
C THR A 25 25.46 -1.34 -8.49
N ASP A 26 26.00 -2.38 -7.84
CA ASP A 26 25.58 -3.79 -8.05
C ASP A 26 24.21 -4.10 -7.39
N GLY A 27 23.46 -3.06 -7.03
CA GLY A 27 22.16 -3.14 -6.37
C GLY A 27 21.04 -2.92 -7.36
N GLU A 28 20.03 -3.78 -7.30
CA GLU A 28 18.93 -3.83 -8.26
C GLU A 28 17.68 -3.16 -7.66
N ILE A 29 17.03 -2.25 -8.40
CA ILE A 29 15.91 -1.45 -7.90
C ILE A 29 14.63 -1.78 -8.66
N TYR A 30 13.68 -2.40 -7.96
CA TYR A 30 12.37 -2.72 -8.51
C TYR A 30 11.29 -1.78 -7.99
N CYS A 31 10.46 -1.24 -8.87
CA CYS A 31 9.38 -0.32 -8.49
C CYS A 31 8.00 -0.94 -8.75
N VAL A 32 7.12 -0.87 -7.76
CA VAL A 32 5.74 -1.35 -7.88
C VAL A 32 4.76 -0.33 -7.32
N VAL A 33 3.70 -0.08 -8.08
CA VAL A 33 2.53 0.66 -7.62
C VAL A 33 1.28 -0.23 -7.64
N ALA A 34 0.61 -0.34 -6.50
CA ALA A 34 -0.65 -1.03 -6.37
C ALA A 34 -1.81 -0.03 -6.25
N ARG A 35 -2.89 -0.24 -6.99
CA ARG A 35 -4.13 0.56 -6.80
C ARG A 35 -4.74 0.30 -5.43
N ALA A 36 -4.79 -0.96 -5.02
CA ALA A 36 -5.18 -1.42 -3.69
C ALA A 36 -4.51 -2.76 -3.40
N SER A 37 -4.21 -3.04 -2.14
CA SER A 37 -3.54 -4.28 -1.74
C SER A 37 -4.52 -5.44 -1.45
N GLU A 38 -5.80 -5.14 -1.20
CA GLU A 38 -6.83 -6.16 -0.94
C GLU A 38 -8.24 -5.65 -1.31
N GLY A 39 -9.22 -6.56 -1.39
CA GLY A 39 -10.62 -6.22 -1.68
C GLY A 39 -11.41 -5.63 -0.51
N TYR A 40 -10.87 -5.69 0.73
CA TYR A 40 -11.39 -5.11 1.99
C TYR A 40 -12.84 -5.40 2.39
N PHE A 41 -13.56 -6.26 1.66
CA PHE A 41 -14.98 -6.51 1.92
C PHE A 41 -15.20 -7.10 3.32
N PHE A 42 -14.46 -8.15 3.67
CA PHE A 42 -14.66 -8.86 4.94
C PHE A 42 -14.29 -7.99 6.16
N PRO A 43 -13.11 -7.33 6.23
CA PRO A 43 -12.79 -6.44 7.34
C PRO A 43 -13.76 -5.26 7.48
N ALA A 44 -14.22 -4.70 6.35
CA ALA A 44 -15.22 -3.64 6.36
C ALA A 44 -16.56 -4.14 6.92
N ALA A 45 -17.08 -5.25 6.38
CA ALA A 45 -18.36 -5.84 6.81
C ALA A 45 -18.35 -6.20 8.29
N PHE A 46 -17.26 -6.76 8.79
CA PHE A 46 -17.09 -7.08 10.22
C PHE A 46 -17.16 -5.81 11.09
N THR A 47 -16.39 -4.78 10.73
CA THR A 47 -16.34 -3.52 11.49
C THR A 47 -17.69 -2.79 11.48
N THR A 48 -18.35 -2.73 10.33
CA THR A 48 -19.68 -2.10 10.22
C THR A 48 -20.75 -2.87 10.95
N THR A 49 -20.67 -4.21 10.98
CA THR A 49 -21.64 -5.06 11.69
C THR A 49 -21.53 -4.84 13.20
N ILE A 50 -20.31 -4.82 13.75
CA ILE A 50 -20.10 -4.50 15.18
C ILE A 50 -20.61 -3.09 15.49
N GLY A 51 -20.27 -2.11 14.66
CA GLY A 51 -20.74 -0.73 14.83
C GLY A 51 -22.26 -0.62 14.81
N LEU A 52 -22.92 -1.38 13.93
CA LEU A 52 -24.39 -1.45 13.84
C LEU A 52 -25.00 -2.04 15.11
N PHE A 53 -24.45 -3.11 15.67
CA PHE A 53 -24.95 -3.68 16.93
C PHE A 53 -24.78 -2.72 18.11
N ILE A 54 -23.63 -2.04 18.20
CA ILE A 54 -23.38 -1.03 19.23
C ILE A 54 -24.37 0.14 19.10
N ALA A 55 -24.58 0.65 17.88
CA ALA A 55 -25.54 1.71 17.61
C ALA A 55 -26.98 1.27 17.91
N SER A 56 -27.35 0.05 17.52
CA SER A 56 -28.65 -0.56 17.83
C SER A 56 -28.90 -0.62 19.34
N LEU A 57 -27.89 -1.02 20.12
CA LEU A 57 -27.97 -1.04 21.58
C LEU A 57 -28.16 0.37 22.16
N ALA A 58 -27.40 1.36 21.68
CA ALA A 58 -27.54 2.75 22.12
C ALA A 58 -28.93 3.32 21.80
N VAL A 59 -29.47 3.01 20.62
CA VAL A 59 -30.84 3.40 20.22
C VAL A 59 -31.88 2.74 21.13
N ALA A 60 -31.72 1.46 21.46
CA ALA A 60 -32.62 0.75 22.36
C ALA A 60 -32.70 1.44 23.75
N TYR A 61 -31.56 1.72 24.37
CA TYR A 61 -31.52 2.46 25.64
C TYR A 61 -32.06 3.89 25.52
N GLY A 62 -31.82 4.56 24.39
CA GLY A 62 -32.36 5.90 24.13
C GLY A 62 -33.88 5.91 24.03
N LEU A 63 -34.47 4.93 23.34
CA LEU A 63 -35.92 4.76 23.23
C LEU A 63 -36.56 4.47 24.59
N GLU A 64 -35.93 3.62 25.39
CA GLU A 64 -36.36 3.34 26.77
C GLU A 64 -36.33 4.61 27.63
N GLY A 65 -35.23 5.38 27.59
CA GLY A 65 -35.10 6.65 28.30
C GLY A 65 -36.11 7.72 27.85
N LEU A 66 -36.59 7.66 26.60
CA LEU A 66 -37.62 8.53 26.03
C LEU A 66 -39.05 7.99 26.21
N TRP A 67 -39.22 6.84 26.87
CA TRP A 67 -40.51 6.20 27.11
C TRP A 67 -41.24 5.82 25.80
N LEU A 68 -40.47 5.59 24.73
CA LEU A 68 -40.96 5.15 23.43
C LEU A 68 -40.87 3.63 23.34
N THR A 69 -42.02 2.96 23.25
CA THR A 69 -42.05 1.50 23.13
C THR A 69 -42.07 1.06 21.66
N ILE A 70 -41.06 0.32 21.24
CA ILE A 70 -41.07 -0.40 19.95
C ILE A 70 -41.29 -1.88 20.23
N ARG A 71 -42.23 -2.50 19.52
CA ARG A 71 -42.43 -3.95 19.62
C ARG A 71 -41.18 -4.68 19.10
N LEU A 72 -40.69 -5.66 19.86
CA LEU A 72 -39.46 -6.40 19.58
C LEU A 72 -39.34 -6.90 18.12
N PRO A 73 -40.39 -7.45 17.46
CA PRO A 73 -40.28 -7.89 16.06
C PRO A 73 -39.94 -6.76 15.07
N HIS A 74 -40.47 -5.55 15.30
CA HIS A 74 -40.18 -4.40 14.43
C HIS A 74 -38.74 -3.92 14.63
N PHE A 75 -38.25 -3.95 15.86
CA PHE A 75 -36.87 -3.62 16.17
C PHE A 75 -35.89 -4.59 15.51
N VAL A 76 -36.15 -5.89 15.62
CA VAL A 76 -35.33 -6.93 14.96
C VAL A 76 -35.39 -6.80 13.43
N LEU A 77 -36.57 -6.56 12.85
CA LEU A 77 -36.72 -6.35 11.42
C LEU A 77 -35.92 -5.13 10.93
N ALA A 78 -35.99 -4.01 11.65
CA ALA A 78 -35.22 -2.81 11.34
C ALA A 78 -33.71 -3.08 11.39
N GLN A 79 -33.24 -3.85 12.38
CA GLN A 79 -31.84 -4.25 12.49
C GLN A 79 -31.38 -5.14 11.32
N LEU A 80 -32.20 -6.11 10.90
CA LEU A 80 -31.91 -6.97 9.74
C LEU A 80 -31.88 -6.17 8.43
N LEU A 81 -32.82 -5.24 8.25
CA LEU A 81 -32.84 -4.35 7.08
C LEU A 81 -31.62 -3.42 7.06
N ALA A 82 -31.22 -2.87 8.21
CA ALA A 82 -30.02 -2.06 8.31
C ALA A 82 -28.76 -2.89 7.96
N LEU A 83 -28.65 -4.12 8.45
CA LEU A 83 -27.55 -5.01 8.11
C LEU A 83 -27.50 -5.34 6.62
N ALA A 84 -28.64 -5.73 6.03
CA ALA A 84 -28.76 -6.00 4.60
C ALA A 84 -28.38 -4.77 3.75
N SER A 85 -28.80 -3.58 4.17
CA SER A 85 -28.48 -2.32 3.49
C SER A 85 -26.99 -2.00 3.54
N VAL A 86 -26.33 -2.21 4.69
CA VAL A 86 -24.87 -2.05 4.84
C VAL A 86 -24.13 -3.01 3.92
N PHE A 87 -24.55 -4.29 3.86
CA PHE A 87 -23.91 -5.28 3.00
C PHE A 87 -24.08 -4.94 1.52
N ALA A 88 -25.29 -4.53 1.11
CA ALA A 88 -25.54 -4.04 -0.24
C ALA A 88 -24.67 -2.82 -0.57
N LEU A 89 -24.56 -1.85 0.35
CA LEU A 89 -23.72 -0.67 0.18
C LEU A 89 -22.24 -1.05 -0.04
N LEU A 90 -21.69 -1.93 0.79
CA LEU A 90 -20.31 -2.41 0.64
C LEU A 90 -20.10 -3.23 -0.63
N TRP A 91 -21.12 -3.94 -1.10
CA TRP A 91 -21.08 -4.69 -2.36
C TRP A 91 -21.03 -3.75 -3.57
N PHE A 92 -21.98 -2.81 -3.68
CA PHE A 92 -22.12 -1.92 -4.82
C PHE A 92 -21.10 -0.78 -4.86
N LEU A 93 -20.59 -0.34 -3.71
CA LEU A 93 -19.64 0.78 -3.61
C LEU A 93 -18.30 0.33 -2.98
N PRO A 94 -17.42 -0.32 -3.75
CA PRO A 94 -16.14 -0.84 -3.23
C PRO A 94 -15.23 0.24 -2.64
N ALA A 95 -15.32 1.48 -3.15
CA ALA A 95 -14.56 2.62 -2.64
C ALA A 95 -14.87 2.97 -1.18
N LEU A 96 -16.03 2.59 -0.66
CA LEU A 96 -16.40 2.83 0.75
C LEU A 96 -15.74 1.85 1.70
N ARG A 97 -15.41 0.63 1.25
CA ARG A 97 -14.90 -0.46 2.11
C ARG A 97 -13.72 0.01 2.95
N ILE A 98 -12.74 0.67 2.31
CA ILE A 98 -11.50 1.10 2.97
C ILE A 98 -11.69 2.12 4.09
N HIS A 99 -12.80 2.87 4.07
CA HIS A 99 -13.13 3.84 5.12
C HIS A 99 -13.58 3.15 6.41
N PHE A 100 -14.17 1.96 6.30
CA PHE A 100 -14.60 1.14 7.42
C PHE A 100 -13.52 0.17 7.92
N VAL A 101 -12.32 0.18 7.33
CA VAL A 101 -11.20 -0.66 7.79
C VAL A 101 -10.24 0.15 8.68
N PRO A 102 -9.91 -0.34 9.89
CA PRO A 102 -8.88 0.26 10.74
C PRO A 102 -7.55 0.46 9.99
N ARG A 103 -6.82 1.53 10.30
CA ARG A 103 -5.53 1.84 9.67
C ARG A 103 -4.51 0.71 9.80
N ARG A 104 -4.47 0.05 10.97
CA ARG A 104 -3.54 -1.06 11.24
C ARG A 104 -3.72 -2.22 10.26
N LEU A 105 -4.96 -2.64 10.02
CA LEU A 105 -5.26 -3.74 9.07
C LEU A 105 -4.90 -3.36 7.63
N ARG A 106 -5.18 -2.12 7.23
CA ARG A 106 -4.79 -1.61 5.90
C ARG A 106 -3.28 -1.65 5.69
N TYR A 107 -2.51 -1.23 6.69
CA TYR A 107 -1.04 -1.23 6.60
C TYR A 107 -0.47 -2.64 6.61
N GLN A 108 -1.04 -3.55 7.40
CA GLN A 108 -0.66 -4.97 7.37
C GLN A 108 -0.94 -5.61 6.01
N ALA A 109 -2.10 -5.34 5.41
CA ALA A 109 -2.43 -5.81 4.07
C ALA A 109 -1.49 -5.24 3.00
N ALA A 110 -1.16 -3.95 3.09
CA ALA A 110 -0.23 -3.31 2.18
C ALA A 110 1.21 -3.86 2.30
N HIS A 111 1.70 -4.03 3.52
CA HIS A 111 2.99 -4.67 3.79
C HIS A 111 3.04 -6.12 3.28
N ALA A 112 1.99 -6.90 3.55
CA ALA A 112 1.89 -8.28 3.06
C ALA A 112 1.91 -8.34 1.52
N ASN A 113 1.29 -7.37 0.84
CA ASN A 113 1.37 -7.27 -0.61
C ASN A 113 2.76 -6.88 -1.08
N ALA A 114 3.43 -5.90 -0.45
CA ALA A 114 4.80 -5.52 -0.76
C ALA A 114 5.75 -6.74 -0.70
N VAL A 115 5.72 -7.49 0.40
CA VAL A 115 6.50 -8.73 0.59
C VAL A 115 6.13 -9.77 -0.47
N LYS A 116 4.84 -9.93 -0.78
CA LYS A 116 4.39 -10.86 -1.83
C LYS A 116 4.97 -10.48 -3.19
N GLN A 117 5.02 -9.18 -3.54
CA GLN A 117 5.61 -8.73 -4.80
C GLN A 117 7.13 -8.92 -4.82
N PHE A 118 7.81 -8.62 -3.71
CA PHE A 118 9.24 -8.87 -3.55
C PHE A 118 9.63 -10.33 -3.83
N LEU A 119 8.83 -11.27 -3.32
CA LEU A 119 9.02 -12.70 -3.57
C LEU A 119 8.59 -13.10 -4.99
N ALA A 120 7.42 -12.66 -5.45
CA ALA A 120 6.88 -13.06 -6.76
C ALA A 120 7.73 -12.57 -7.94
N ARG A 121 8.41 -11.43 -7.78
CA ARG A 121 9.27 -10.82 -8.80
C ARG A 121 10.72 -11.26 -8.71
N ASN A 122 11.05 -12.19 -7.82
CA ASN A 122 12.40 -12.69 -7.63
C ASN A 122 13.45 -11.59 -7.32
N VAL A 123 13.03 -10.45 -6.77
CA VAL A 123 13.95 -9.36 -6.34
C VAL A 123 14.97 -9.88 -5.32
N HIS A 124 14.57 -10.92 -4.58
CA HIS A 124 15.42 -11.62 -3.62
C HIS A 124 16.42 -12.61 -4.23
N ARG A 125 16.39 -12.89 -5.54
CA ARG A 125 17.23 -13.91 -6.19
C ARG A 125 18.53 -13.36 -6.77
N THR A 126 18.88 -12.11 -6.46
CA THR A 126 20.11 -11.55 -6.98
C THR A 126 21.33 -12.26 -6.42
N GLN A 127 22.41 -12.36 -7.21
CA GLN A 127 23.60 -13.12 -6.81
C GLN A 127 24.18 -12.65 -5.46
N ALA A 128 24.13 -11.35 -5.21
CA ALA A 128 24.63 -10.71 -4.00
C ALA A 128 23.55 -10.41 -2.94
N ARG A 129 22.27 -10.76 -3.18
CA ARG A 129 21.14 -10.39 -2.30
C ARG A 129 21.07 -8.88 -2.10
N THR A 130 21.18 -8.14 -3.19
CA THR A 130 21.22 -6.67 -3.28
C THR A 130 19.97 -6.08 -3.93
N GLY A 131 18.86 -6.80 -3.93
CA GLY A 131 17.59 -6.29 -4.47
C GLY A 131 16.83 -5.37 -3.50
N VAL A 132 16.30 -4.27 -4.01
CA VAL A 132 15.41 -3.35 -3.30
C VAL A 132 14.09 -3.20 -4.04
N LEU A 133 12.98 -3.33 -3.34
CA LEU A 133 11.64 -3.02 -3.84
C LEU A 133 11.14 -1.70 -3.25
N ILE A 134 10.81 -0.74 -4.12
CA ILE A 134 10.04 0.45 -3.78
C ILE A 134 8.57 0.17 -4.07
N PHE A 135 7.75 0.06 -3.02
CA PHE A 135 6.32 -0.26 -3.13
C PHE A 135 5.44 0.92 -2.70
N VAL A 136 4.43 1.23 -3.50
CA VAL A 136 3.40 2.23 -3.16
C VAL A 136 1.99 1.65 -3.35
N SER A 137 1.14 1.78 -2.32
CA SER A 137 -0.26 1.37 -2.35
C SER A 137 -1.18 2.59 -2.24
N ILE A 138 -1.92 2.88 -3.31
CA ILE A 138 -2.66 4.14 -3.49
C ILE A 138 -3.87 4.22 -2.56
N ALA A 139 -4.66 3.14 -2.47
CA ALA A 139 -5.88 3.14 -1.66
C ALA A 139 -5.56 3.32 -0.16
N GLU A 140 -4.52 2.66 0.32
CA GLU A 140 -4.07 2.63 1.71
C GLU A 140 -3.25 3.87 2.08
N ARG A 141 -2.76 4.63 1.09
CA ARG A 141 -1.79 5.73 1.25
C ARG A 141 -0.58 5.24 2.04
N TYR A 142 -0.01 4.16 1.52
CA TYR A 142 1.09 3.44 2.14
C TYR A 142 2.23 3.37 1.15
N ALA A 143 3.45 3.57 1.62
CA ALA A 143 4.67 3.35 0.87
C ALA A 143 5.66 2.60 1.76
N GLU A 144 6.45 1.73 1.16
CA GLU A 144 7.44 0.91 1.85
C GLU A 144 8.61 0.62 0.92
N VAL A 145 9.81 0.56 1.50
CA VAL A 145 11.01 0.07 0.82
C VAL A 145 11.37 -1.26 1.46
N VAL A 146 11.38 -2.33 0.67
CA VAL A 146 11.72 -3.69 1.12
C VAL A 146 13.08 -4.03 0.52
N ALA A 147 14.10 -4.17 1.37
CA ALA A 147 15.45 -4.54 0.96
C ALA A 147 15.73 -6.02 1.27
N ASP A 148 16.54 -6.67 0.46
CA ASP A 148 17.03 -8.02 0.75
C ASP A 148 18.05 -8.01 1.91
N SER A 149 18.27 -9.19 2.47
CA SER A 149 19.18 -9.50 3.57
C SER A 149 20.60 -8.95 3.40
N GLY A 150 21.14 -8.91 2.18
CA GLY A 150 22.46 -8.35 1.92
C GLY A 150 22.54 -6.86 2.23
N ILE A 151 21.49 -6.11 1.88
CA ILE A 151 21.38 -4.67 2.12
C ILE A 151 20.98 -4.38 3.57
N ASP A 152 20.01 -5.11 4.12
CA ASP A 152 19.54 -4.92 5.50
C ASP A 152 20.67 -5.11 6.54
N ALA A 153 21.64 -5.97 6.23
CA ALA A 153 22.84 -6.16 7.05
C ALA A 153 23.78 -4.95 7.10
N LYS A 154 23.74 -4.05 6.10
CA LYS A 154 24.62 -2.88 5.98
C LYS A 154 23.91 -1.54 6.18
N VAL A 155 22.63 -1.47 5.84
CA VAL A 155 21.84 -0.23 5.79
C VAL A 155 20.69 -0.34 6.78
N GLY A 156 20.68 0.53 7.79
CA GLY A 156 19.62 0.52 8.80
C GLY A 156 18.30 1.11 8.27
N GLN A 157 17.18 0.63 8.79
CA GLN A 157 15.82 1.04 8.38
C GLN A 157 15.59 2.55 8.33
N HIS A 158 16.22 3.32 9.24
CA HIS A 158 16.09 4.77 9.32
C HIS A 158 16.51 5.52 8.04
N VAL A 159 17.35 4.90 7.21
CA VAL A 159 17.77 5.45 5.91
C VAL A 159 16.58 5.51 4.94
N TRP A 160 15.71 4.51 4.98
CA TRP A 160 14.55 4.40 4.11
C TRP A 160 13.38 5.30 4.52
N ASP A 161 13.32 5.72 5.79
CA ASP A 161 12.25 6.57 6.31
C ASP A 161 12.10 7.89 5.53
N GLY A 162 13.23 8.47 5.09
CA GLY A 162 13.24 9.67 4.25
C GLY A 162 12.61 9.43 2.89
N VAL A 163 12.97 8.33 2.24
CA VAL A 163 12.44 7.90 0.94
C VAL A 163 10.94 7.65 1.02
N VAL A 164 10.49 6.90 2.04
CA VAL A 164 9.08 6.59 2.27
C VAL A 164 8.27 7.86 2.52
N ARG A 165 8.79 8.79 3.33
CA ARG A 165 8.13 10.07 3.60
C ARG A 165 7.94 10.90 2.33
N ASP A 166 8.99 10.99 1.51
CA ASP A 166 8.96 11.78 0.29
C ASP A 166 8.05 11.13 -0.76
N LEU A 167 8.10 9.82 -0.94
CA LEU A 167 7.16 9.06 -1.78
C LEU A 167 5.71 9.29 -1.36
N THR A 168 5.42 9.17 -0.06
CA THR A 168 4.07 9.37 0.47
C THR A 168 3.57 10.79 0.24
N LYS A 169 4.47 11.79 0.36
CA LYS A 169 4.14 13.19 0.08
C LYS A 169 3.86 13.44 -1.41
N HIS A 170 4.67 12.89 -2.32
CA HIS A 170 4.46 13.08 -3.76
C HIS A 170 3.21 12.32 -4.26
N ALA A 171 2.92 11.14 -3.70
CA ALA A 171 1.64 10.45 -3.89
C ALA A 171 0.47 11.32 -3.38
N GLY A 172 0.72 12.02 -2.27
CA GLY A 172 -0.02 13.15 -1.70
C GLY A 172 -0.55 14.16 -2.72
N ASP A 173 0.40 14.66 -3.50
CA ASP A 173 0.25 15.85 -4.35
C ASP A 173 -0.08 15.51 -5.81
N ASN A 174 -0.49 14.26 -6.08
CA ASN A 174 -0.77 13.77 -7.44
C ASN A 174 0.45 13.75 -8.37
N ARG A 175 1.64 13.61 -7.79
CA ARG A 175 2.95 13.64 -8.47
C ARG A 175 3.73 12.35 -8.25
N LEU A 176 3.04 11.22 -8.35
CA LEU A 176 3.58 9.92 -7.98
C LEU A 176 4.85 9.56 -8.76
N ALA A 177 4.91 9.88 -10.06
CA ALA A 177 6.08 9.66 -10.90
C ALA A 177 7.32 10.40 -10.38
N ASP A 178 7.18 11.68 -10.00
CA ASP A 178 8.27 12.45 -9.40
C ASP A 178 8.70 11.86 -8.06
N GLY A 179 7.76 11.27 -7.31
CA GLY A 179 8.05 10.54 -6.09
C GLY A 179 8.92 9.32 -6.35
N PHE A 180 8.56 8.50 -7.35
CA PHE A 180 9.35 7.33 -7.74
C PHE A 180 10.75 7.71 -8.23
N VAL A 181 10.87 8.69 -9.12
CA VAL A 181 12.17 9.17 -9.62
C VAL A 181 13.08 9.57 -8.46
N LYS A 182 12.61 10.42 -7.54
CA LYS A 182 13.40 10.83 -6.36
C LYS A 182 13.70 9.67 -5.41
N GLY A 183 12.75 8.75 -5.25
CA GLY A 183 12.92 7.57 -4.41
C GLY A 183 14.02 6.67 -4.96
N VAL A 184 14.00 6.40 -6.26
CA VAL A 184 15.03 5.64 -6.99
C VAL A 184 16.38 6.34 -6.89
N GLU A 185 16.46 7.65 -7.12
CA GLU A 185 17.71 8.41 -6.97
C GLU A 185 18.28 8.29 -5.54
N SER A 186 17.42 8.38 -4.53
CA SER A 186 17.83 8.29 -3.12
C SER A 186 18.29 6.88 -2.75
N VAL A 187 17.55 5.85 -3.19
CA VAL A 187 17.92 4.45 -2.98
C VAL A 187 19.22 4.13 -3.72
N GLY A 188 19.35 4.53 -4.98
CA GLY A 188 20.56 4.34 -5.78
C GLY A 188 21.80 4.99 -5.17
N ALA A 189 21.67 6.19 -4.57
CA ALA A 189 22.78 6.83 -3.87
C ALA A 189 23.26 6.02 -2.65
N VAL A 190 22.32 5.47 -1.87
CA VAL A 190 22.64 4.62 -0.71
C VAL A 190 23.27 3.30 -1.16
N LEU A 191 22.74 2.69 -2.23
CA LEU A 191 23.27 1.46 -2.78
C LEU A 191 24.69 1.65 -3.33
N ALA A 192 24.95 2.75 -4.05
CA ALA A 192 26.29 3.07 -4.58
C ALA A 192 27.35 3.26 -3.48
N GLU A 193 26.97 3.70 -2.28
CA GLU A 193 27.89 3.83 -1.15
C GLU A 193 28.30 2.46 -0.57
N HIS A 194 27.36 1.51 -0.49
CA HIS A 194 27.57 0.22 0.18
C HIS A 194 27.86 -0.97 -0.74
N PHE A 195 27.50 -0.83 -2.02
CA PHE A 195 27.58 -1.82 -3.10
C PHE A 195 27.98 -1.12 -4.42
N PRO A 196 29.18 -0.51 -4.48
CA PRO A 196 29.64 0.16 -5.70
C PRO A 196 29.77 -0.83 -6.87
N VAL A 197 29.62 -0.33 -8.10
CA VAL A 197 29.64 -1.17 -9.32
C VAL A 197 30.94 -1.97 -9.46
N THR A 198 30.81 -3.26 -9.74
CA THR A 198 31.91 -4.19 -10.03
C THR A 198 32.06 -4.40 -11.54
N GLU A 199 33.30 -4.55 -12.03
CA GLU A 199 33.53 -4.89 -13.44
C GLU A 199 32.91 -6.24 -13.80
N GLY A 200 32.00 -6.26 -14.77
CA GLY A 200 31.30 -7.46 -15.22
C GLY A 200 29.92 -7.67 -14.61
N ASP A 201 29.40 -6.69 -13.87
CA ASP A 201 28.01 -6.69 -13.42
C ASP A 201 27.04 -6.76 -14.60
N THR A 202 25.95 -7.50 -14.42
CA THR A 202 24.93 -7.74 -15.45
C THR A 202 23.58 -7.45 -14.83
N ASN A 203 22.80 -6.57 -15.47
CA ASN A 203 21.44 -6.26 -15.01
C ASN A 203 20.60 -7.54 -14.84
N GLU A 204 20.19 -7.81 -13.60
CA GLU A 204 19.47 -9.02 -13.20
C GLU A 204 17.94 -8.83 -13.18
N LEU A 205 17.43 -7.59 -13.17
CA LEU A 205 15.99 -7.26 -13.16
C LEU A 205 15.56 -6.44 -14.39
N GLU A 206 14.26 -6.18 -14.52
CA GLU A 206 13.72 -5.34 -15.61
C GLU A 206 13.45 -3.92 -15.10
N ASP A 207 14.01 -2.91 -15.77
CA ASP A 207 14.01 -1.49 -15.35
C ASP A 207 12.70 -0.77 -15.66
N HIS A 208 11.60 -1.17 -15.02
CA HIS A 208 10.31 -0.51 -15.23
C HIS A 208 9.43 -0.48 -13.97
N LEU A 209 8.46 0.43 -13.97
CA LEU A 209 7.42 0.48 -12.96
C LEU A 209 6.31 -0.52 -13.30
N VAL A 210 5.99 -1.40 -12.36
CA VAL A 210 4.84 -2.30 -12.49
C VAL A 210 3.62 -1.72 -11.78
N GLU A 211 2.49 -1.65 -12.51
CA GLU A 211 1.19 -1.32 -11.94
C GLU A 211 0.34 -2.58 -11.68
N ILE A 212 -0.21 -2.73 -10.46
CA ILE A 212 -1.09 -3.85 -10.07
C ILE A 212 -2.40 -3.43 -9.40
#